data_AF-A0A7S3XAG6-F1
#
_entry.id   AF-A0A7S3XAG6-F1
#
_cell.length_a   1.000
_cell.length_b   1.000
_cell.length_c   1.000
_cell.angle_alpha   90.00
_cell.angle_beta   90.00
_cell.angle_gamma   90.00
#
_symmetry.space_group_name_H-M   'P 1'
#
loop_
_entity.id
_entity.type
_entity.pdbx_description
1 polymer ?
#
loop_
_entity_poly.entity_id
_entity_poly.type
_entity_poly.pdbx_seq_one_letter_code
_entity_poly.pdbx_strand_id
1 'polypeptide(L)'
;SPSPPSSVCVYMPHGDFSDLSALVHFALGGIMCARPELLYQPFPPNAILRPFFDAPPEVERPLSAEMEVMLRFCGGFAIILGCALFTVRWNTLNGKLTGLGFCGAGANLAHATFAVLDHEVLVPRPFYLVAAWLALTGVKLMFFANPMLKTVPATKYA
;
A
#
# COMPACT_ATOMS: atom_id res chain seq x y z
N SER A 1 -13.06 43.66 -23.34
CA SER A 1 -12.46 42.92 -22.23
C SER A 1 -12.89 41.45 -22.37
N PRO A 2 -11.98 40.48 -22.52
CA PRO A 2 -12.39 39.08 -22.53
C PRO A 2 -12.85 38.69 -21.12
N SER A 3 -14.04 38.10 -21.03
CA SER A 3 -14.61 37.59 -19.78
C SER A 3 -13.67 36.56 -19.13
N PRO A 4 -13.59 36.50 -17.78
CA PRO A 4 -12.78 35.50 -17.10
C PRO A 4 -13.25 34.09 -17.51
N PRO A 5 -12.32 33.12 -17.66
CA PRO A 5 -12.69 31.77 -18.05
C PRO A 5 -13.68 31.18 -17.03
N SER A 6 -14.81 30.73 -17.55
CA SER A 6 -15.84 29.95 -16.86
C SER A 6 -15.21 28.79 -16.10
N SER A 7 -15.61 28.65 -14.84
CA SER A 7 -15.14 27.64 -13.89
C SER A 7 -15.17 26.22 -14.48
N VAL A 8 -14.01 25.57 -14.47
CA VAL A 8 -13.85 24.15 -14.84
C VAL A 8 -14.32 23.32 -13.65
N CYS A 9 -15.40 22.55 -13.81
CA CYS A 9 -15.79 21.57 -12.81
C CYS A 9 -14.93 20.31 -12.98
N VAL A 10 -14.03 20.07 -12.03
CA VAL A 10 -13.22 18.84 -11.97
C VAL A 10 -13.98 17.81 -11.16
N TYR A 11 -14.64 16.85 -11.82
CA TYR A 11 -15.20 15.69 -11.13
C TYR A 11 -14.06 14.75 -10.74
N MET A 12 -13.80 14.62 -9.44
CA MET A 12 -12.85 13.65 -8.90
C MET A 12 -13.62 12.40 -8.46
N PRO A 13 -13.55 11.27 -9.18
CA PRO A 13 -14.10 10.02 -8.70
C PRO A 13 -13.23 9.52 -7.54
N HIS A 14 -13.76 9.64 -6.32
CA HIS A 14 -13.24 9.01 -5.11
C HIS A 14 -14.06 7.75 -4.79
N GLY A 15 -13.49 6.85 -3.98
CA GLY A 15 -14.08 5.58 -3.58
C GLY A 15 -13.71 4.42 -4.48
N ASP A 16 -12.63 4.52 -5.25
CA ASP A 16 -12.14 3.39 -6.05
C ASP A 16 -11.15 2.51 -5.25
N PHE A 17 -10.73 1.39 -5.84
CA PHE A 17 -9.80 0.45 -5.18
C PHE A 17 -8.44 1.07 -4.84
N SER A 18 -8.00 2.12 -5.57
CA SER A 18 -6.76 2.84 -5.25
C SER A 18 -6.90 3.60 -3.93
N ASP A 19 -8.06 4.21 -3.67
CA ASP A 19 -8.33 4.88 -2.40
C ASP A 19 -8.33 3.90 -1.23
N LEU A 20 -8.95 2.72 -1.41
CA LEU A 20 -8.91 1.67 -0.39
C LEU A 20 -7.49 1.17 -0.16
N SER A 21 -6.71 1.00 -1.23
CA SER A 21 -5.31 0.62 -1.11
C SER A 21 -4.49 1.70 -0.40
N ALA A 22 -4.76 2.98 -0.66
CA ALA A 22 -4.13 4.09 0.05
C ALA A 22 -4.39 4.03 1.57
N LEU A 23 -5.63 3.76 1.98
CA LEU A 23 -5.99 3.60 3.40
C LEU A 23 -5.23 2.44 4.05
N VAL A 24 -5.07 1.31 3.37
CA VAL A 24 -4.27 0.19 3.87
C VAL A 24 -2.81 0.59 4.07
N HIS A 25 -2.23 1.33 3.11
CA HIS A 25 -0.86 1.83 3.22
C HIS A 25 -0.69 2.87 4.34
N PHE A 26 -1.68 3.74 4.56
CA PHE A 26 -1.68 4.67 5.69
C PHE A 26 -1.79 3.95 7.02
N ALA A 27 -2.65 2.94 7.14
CA ALA A 27 -2.79 2.16 8.36
C ALA A 27 -1.50 1.39 8.68
N LEU A 28 -0.94 0.67 7.69
CA LEU A 28 0.31 -0.07 7.85
C LEU A 28 1.48 0.86 8.18
N GLY A 29 1.61 1.96 7.43
CA GLY A 29 2.65 2.96 7.66
C GLY A 29 2.51 3.63 9.02
N GLY A 30 1.29 3.96 9.44
CA GLY A 30 1.00 4.53 10.76
C GLY A 30 1.40 3.58 11.89
N ILE A 31 1.07 2.28 11.78
CA ILE A 31 1.50 1.26 12.75
C ILE A 31 3.03 1.19 12.80
N MET A 32 3.70 1.07 11.65
CA MET A 32 5.15 1.00 11.56
C MET A 32 5.86 2.24 12.11
N CYS A 33 5.31 3.44 11.91
CA CYS A 33 5.89 4.68 12.41
C CYS A 33 5.64 4.91 13.90
N ALA A 34 4.43 4.61 14.39
CA ALA A 34 4.03 4.97 15.75
C ALA A 34 4.29 3.86 16.78
N ARG A 35 4.02 2.60 16.41
CA ARG A 35 4.02 1.44 17.31
C ARG A 35 4.53 0.17 16.56
N PRO A 36 5.77 0.17 16.04
CA PRO A 36 6.32 -0.95 15.25
C PRO A 36 6.37 -2.28 16.01
N GLU A 37 6.40 -2.25 17.34
CA GLU A 37 6.38 -3.43 18.20
C GLU A 37 5.08 -4.24 18.08
N LEU A 38 3.98 -3.64 17.61
CA LEU A 38 2.73 -4.37 17.34
C LEU A 38 2.91 -5.45 16.27
N LEU A 39 3.91 -5.34 15.40
CA LEU A 39 4.20 -6.33 14.36
C LEU A 39 4.76 -7.65 14.92
N TYR A 40 5.22 -7.65 16.17
CA TYR A 40 5.73 -8.81 16.89
C TYR A 40 4.69 -9.40 17.85
N GLN A 41 3.58 -8.69 18.08
CA GLN A 41 2.60 -9.13 19.05
C GLN A 41 1.82 -10.34 18.53
N PRO A 42 1.74 -11.43 19.32
CA PRO A 42 0.96 -12.58 18.94
C PRO A 42 -0.52 -12.19 18.84
N PHE A 43 -1.20 -12.73 17.83
CA PHE A 43 -2.65 -12.69 17.76
C PHE A 43 -3.27 -13.55 18.88
N PRO A 44 -4.58 -13.43 19.15
CA PRO A 44 -5.27 -14.27 20.12
C PRO A 44 -4.96 -15.77 19.93
N PRO A 45 -4.97 -16.61 20.97
CA PRO A 45 -4.53 -18.01 20.91
C PRO A 45 -5.23 -18.88 19.85
N ASN A 46 -6.44 -18.47 19.46
CA ASN A 46 -7.34 -19.10 18.52
C ASN A 46 -7.29 -18.44 17.11
N ALA A 47 -6.37 -17.50 16.90
CA ALA A 47 -6.10 -16.94 15.59
C ALA A 47 -5.26 -17.92 14.75
N ILE A 48 -5.64 -18.06 13.48
CA ILE A 48 -4.91 -18.87 12.50
C ILE A 48 -3.59 -18.19 12.09
N LEU A 49 -3.53 -16.86 12.19
CA LEU A 49 -2.40 -16.06 11.74
C LEU A 49 -1.33 -15.97 12.82
N ARG A 50 -0.07 -16.20 12.43
CA ARG A 50 1.10 -15.78 13.19
C ARG A 50 1.33 -14.28 13.08
N PRO A 51 2.06 -13.66 14.02
CA PRO A 51 2.51 -12.27 13.89
C PRO A 51 3.31 -12.05 12.59
N PHE A 52 3.52 -10.76 12.23
CA PHE A 52 4.37 -10.43 11.10
C PHE A 52 5.79 -10.97 11.32
N PHE A 53 6.37 -10.65 12.48
CA PHE A 53 7.69 -11.12 12.88
C PHE A 53 7.60 -12.05 14.09
N ASP A 54 8.48 -13.04 14.14
CA ASP A 54 8.61 -13.89 15.32
C ASP A 54 9.41 -13.17 16.42
N ALA A 55 9.03 -13.44 17.66
CA ALA A 55 9.73 -13.00 18.85
C ALA A 55 10.18 -14.25 19.62
N PRO A 56 11.49 -14.45 19.85
CA PRO A 56 11.94 -15.52 20.72
C PRO A 56 11.38 -15.31 22.13
N PRO A 57 10.85 -16.37 22.79
CA PRO A 57 10.17 -16.22 24.08
C PRO A 57 11.10 -15.75 25.20
N GLU A 58 12.41 -15.98 25.06
CA GLU A 58 13.45 -15.52 25.98
C GLU A 58 13.82 -14.03 25.85
N VAL A 59 13.37 -13.32 24.81
CA VAL A 59 13.76 -11.93 24.57
C VAL A 59 12.69 -10.95 25.03
N GLU A 60 12.97 -10.20 26.10
CA GLU A 60 12.06 -9.20 26.68
C GLU A 60 11.67 -8.09 25.68
N ARG A 61 12.58 -7.73 24.76
CA ARG A 61 12.32 -6.79 23.66
C ARG A 61 12.77 -7.39 22.32
N PRO A 62 11.87 -8.05 21.56
CA PRO A 62 12.23 -8.72 20.31
C PRO A 62 12.60 -7.73 19.18
N LEU A 63 12.22 -6.47 19.33
CA LEU A 63 12.52 -5.41 18.38
C LEU A 63 13.85 -4.71 18.71
N SER A 64 14.90 -4.99 17.92
CA SER A 64 16.18 -4.28 18.04
C SER A 64 16.06 -2.81 17.62
N ALA A 65 17.02 -1.98 18.04
CA ALA A 65 17.03 -0.56 17.69
C ALA A 65 17.16 -0.33 16.18
N GLU A 66 17.99 -1.12 15.50
CA GLU A 66 18.21 -1.05 14.05
C GLU A 66 16.93 -1.43 13.29
N MET A 67 16.27 -2.50 13.72
CA MET A 67 15.01 -2.95 13.15
C MET A 67 13.89 -1.92 13.40
N GLU A 68 13.85 -1.28 14.57
CA GLU A 68 12.89 -0.22 14.86
C GLU A 68 13.06 0.97 13.91
N VAL A 69 14.30 1.43 13.72
CA VAL A 69 14.61 2.52 12.78
C VAL A 69 14.19 2.14 11.36
N MET A 70 14.51 0.91 10.92
CA MET A 70 14.13 0.41 9.60
C MET A 70 12.60 0.36 9.44
N LEU A 71 11.86 -0.17 10.40
CA LEU A 71 10.41 -0.27 10.33
C LEU A 71 9.78 1.12 10.27
N ARG A 72 10.21 2.07 11.10
CA ARG A 72 9.69 3.45 11.06
C ARG A 72 9.97 4.13 9.72
N PHE A 73 11.15 3.91 9.15
CA PHE A 73 11.52 4.41 7.83
C PHE A 73 10.67 3.79 6.71
N CYS A 74 10.49 2.47 6.71
CA CYS A 74 9.59 1.77 5.80
C CYS A 74 8.14 2.24 5.98
N GLY A 75 7.71 2.55 7.20
CA GLY A 75 6.40 3.13 7.48
C GLY A 75 6.19 4.48 6.81
N GLY A 76 7.21 5.35 6.82
CA GLY A 76 7.20 6.61 6.09
C GLY A 76 7.04 6.41 4.58
N PHE A 77 7.72 5.42 4.00
CA PHE A 77 7.54 5.04 2.60
C PHE A 77 6.12 4.51 2.31
N ALA A 78 5.55 3.70 3.20
CA ALA A 78 4.18 3.24 3.05
C ALA A 78 3.19 4.42 3.03
N ILE A 79 3.39 5.44 3.88
CA ILE A 79 2.58 6.67 3.86
C ILE A 79 2.74 7.42 2.54
N ILE A 80 3.96 7.55 2.01
CA ILE A 80 4.22 8.17 0.70
C ILE A 80 3.45 7.42 -0.41
N LEU A 81 3.48 6.09 -0.39
CA LEU A 81 2.71 5.28 -1.33
C LEU A 81 1.21 5.48 -1.17
N GLY A 82 0.71 5.59 0.06
CA GLY A 82 -0.68 5.94 0.34
C GLY A 82 -1.09 7.28 -0.27
N CYS A 83 -0.28 8.33 -0.06
CA CYS A 83 -0.50 9.63 -0.69
C CYS A 83 -0.50 9.54 -2.23
N ALA A 84 0.44 8.80 -2.82
CA ALA A 84 0.52 8.63 -4.26
C ALA A 84 -0.73 7.90 -4.80
N LEU A 85 -1.16 6.82 -4.17
CA LEU A 85 -2.35 6.06 -4.58
C LEU A 85 -3.65 6.87 -4.46
N PHE A 86 -3.74 7.76 -3.46
CA PHE A 86 -4.92 8.61 -3.25
C PHE A 86 -4.98 9.80 -4.22
N THR A 87 -3.84 10.41 -4.54
CA THR A 87 -3.79 11.69 -5.27
C THR A 87 -3.49 11.52 -6.76
N VAL A 88 -2.67 10.55 -7.15
CA VAL A 88 -2.17 10.43 -8.52
C VAL A 88 -3.22 9.79 -9.41
N ARG A 89 -3.62 10.52 -10.45
CA ARG A 89 -4.32 9.94 -11.60
C ARG A 89 -3.29 9.36 -12.54
N TRP A 90 -3.23 8.04 -12.57
CA TRP A 90 -2.29 7.29 -13.39
C TRP A 90 -2.67 7.39 -14.85
N ASN A 91 -1.85 8.06 -15.67
CA ASN A 91 -1.91 7.81 -17.11
C ASN A 91 -1.57 6.33 -17.36
N THR A 92 -1.99 5.79 -18.50
CA THR A 92 -1.87 4.35 -18.80
C THR A 92 -0.43 3.83 -18.77
N LEU A 93 0.57 4.66 -19.07
CA LEU A 93 1.98 4.25 -19.05
C LEU A 93 2.53 4.20 -17.61
N ASN A 94 2.29 5.26 -16.83
CA ASN A 94 2.70 5.34 -15.43
C ASN A 94 1.99 4.29 -14.59
N GLY A 95 0.68 4.08 -14.81
CA GLY A 95 -0.09 3.04 -14.14
C GLY A 95 0.44 1.63 -14.41
N LYS A 96 0.93 1.37 -15.62
CA LYS A 96 1.57 0.08 -15.96
C LYS A 96 2.88 -0.14 -15.23
N LEU A 97 3.78 0.84 -15.25
CA LEU A 97 5.09 0.71 -14.60
C LEU A 97 4.96 0.64 -13.08
N THR A 98 4.15 1.50 -12.48
CA THR A 98 3.88 1.44 -11.04
C THR A 98 3.18 0.15 -10.68
N GLY A 99 2.21 -0.29 -11.48
CA GLY A 99 1.52 -1.55 -11.25
C GLY A 99 2.44 -2.77 -11.32
N LEU A 100 3.39 -2.80 -12.25
CA LEU A 100 4.45 -3.81 -12.30
C LEU A 100 5.32 -3.78 -11.04
N GLY A 101 5.67 -2.58 -10.56
CA GLY A 101 6.39 -2.40 -9.30
C GLY A 101 5.63 -2.98 -8.10
N PHE A 102 4.33 -2.72 -8.00
CA PHE A 102 3.47 -3.28 -6.95
C PHE A 102 3.38 -4.82 -7.03
N CYS A 103 3.20 -5.39 -8.23
CA CYS A 103 3.19 -6.84 -8.41
C CYS A 103 4.55 -7.47 -8.08
N GLY A 104 5.66 -6.86 -8.50
CA GLY A 104 7.01 -7.31 -8.19
C GLY A 104 7.31 -7.24 -6.69
N ALA A 105 6.92 -6.15 -6.02
CA ALA A 105 7.05 -6.01 -4.58
C ALA A 105 6.20 -7.05 -3.82
N GLY A 106 4.96 -7.29 -4.25
CA GLY A 106 4.11 -8.33 -3.68
C GLY A 106 4.69 -9.74 -3.85
N ALA A 107 5.14 -10.09 -5.06
CA ALA A 107 5.78 -11.38 -5.33
C ALA A 107 7.07 -11.57 -4.53
N ASN A 108 7.92 -10.54 -4.46
CA ASN A 108 9.14 -10.56 -3.66
C ASN A 108 8.83 -10.69 -2.16
N LEU A 109 7.82 -9.99 -1.65
CA LEU A 109 7.41 -10.08 -0.24
C LEU A 109 6.90 -11.49 0.10
N ALA A 110 6.05 -12.07 -0.74
CA ALA A 110 5.56 -13.44 -0.55
C ALA A 110 6.72 -14.44 -0.58
N HIS A 111 7.62 -14.34 -1.57
CA HIS A 111 8.78 -15.22 -1.70
C HIS A 111 9.74 -15.07 -0.52
N ALA A 112 10.08 -13.84 -0.12
CA ALA A 112 10.97 -13.60 1.01
C ALA A 112 10.36 -14.10 2.33
N THR A 113 9.05 -13.95 2.52
CA THR A 113 8.36 -14.50 3.70
C THR A 113 8.47 -16.01 3.69
N PHE A 114 8.12 -16.66 2.58
CA PHE A 114 8.19 -18.12 2.44
C PHE A 114 9.59 -18.69 2.63
N ALA A 115 10.59 -18.12 1.96
CA ALA A 115 11.95 -18.64 1.96
C ALA A 115 12.73 -18.28 3.25
N VAL A 116 12.55 -17.07 3.78
CA VAL A 116 13.38 -16.54 4.87
C VAL A 116 12.72 -16.70 6.23
N LEU A 117 11.43 -16.34 6.36
CA LEU A 117 10.72 -16.37 7.66
C LEU A 117 10.06 -17.71 7.96
N ASP A 118 9.63 -18.39 6.90
CA ASP A 118 8.82 -19.60 6.97
C ASP A 118 9.61 -20.86 6.64
N HIS A 119 10.90 -20.72 6.26
CA HIS A 119 11.82 -21.81 5.97
C HIS A 119 11.22 -22.85 4.99
N GLU A 120 10.63 -22.37 3.90
CA GLU A 120 10.00 -23.17 2.85
C GLU A 120 8.75 -23.97 3.29
N VAL A 121 8.16 -23.62 4.43
CA VAL A 121 6.89 -24.19 4.92
C VAL A 121 5.86 -23.09 5.07
N LEU A 122 4.77 -23.13 4.30
CA LEU A 122 3.78 -22.06 4.34
C LEU A 122 3.16 -21.88 5.73
N VAL A 123 3.48 -20.78 6.41
CA VAL A 123 2.87 -20.40 7.69
C VAL A 123 1.94 -19.22 7.45
N PRO A 124 0.66 -19.29 7.83
CA PRO A 124 -0.25 -18.16 7.64
C PRO A 124 0.24 -16.91 8.41
N ARG A 125 0.73 -15.92 7.67
CA ARG A 125 1.19 -14.61 8.19
C ARG A 125 0.52 -13.45 7.47
N PRO A 126 0.34 -12.30 8.14
CA PRO A 126 -0.13 -11.07 7.52
C PRO A 126 0.70 -10.63 6.30
N PHE A 127 1.99 -10.97 6.22
CA PHE A 127 2.82 -10.67 5.05
C PHE A 127 2.25 -11.20 3.73
N TYR A 128 1.63 -12.38 3.73
CA TYR A 128 0.97 -12.91 2.53
C TYR A 128 -0.28 -12.12 2.16
N LEU A 129 -1.00 -11.60 3.14
CA LEU A 129 -2.15 -10.71 2.90
C LEU A 129 -1.68 -9.38 2.29
N VAL A 130 -0.61 -8.79 2.82
CA VAL A 130 0.01 -7.58 2.25
C VAL A 130 0.53 -7.86 0.85
N ALA A 131 1.19 -8.99 0.61
CA ALA A 131 1.69 -9.38 -0.71
C ALA A 131 0.56 -9.50 -1.74
N ALA A 132 -0.54 -10.19 -1.38
CA ALA A 132 -1.73 -10.28 -2.21
C ALA A 132 -2.34 -8.90 -2.47
N TRP A 133 -2.41 -8.06 -1.44
CA TRP A 133 -2.93 -6.69 -1.55
C TRP A 133 -2.11 -5.81 -2.50
N LEU A 134 -0.78 -5.89 -2.42
CA LEU A 134 0.13 -5.22 -3.36
C LEU A 134 -0.08 -5.73 -4.78
N ALA A 135 -0.19 -7.04 -4.99
CA ALA A 135 -0.44 -7.60 -6.31
C ALA A 135 -1.79 -7.15 -6.89
N LEU A 136 -2.86 -7.16 -6.09
CA LEU A 136 -4.19 -6.66 -6.51
C LEU A 136 -4.17 -5.17 -6.83
N THR A 137 -3.44 -4.38 -6.04
CA THR A 137 -3.21 -2.96 -6.32
C THR A 137 -2.49 -2.79 -7.65
N GLY A 138 -1.45 -3.58 -7.90
CA GLY A 138 -0.72 -3.55 -9.17
C GLY A 138 -1.60 -3.89 -10.37
N VAL A 139 -2.41 -4.95 -10.28
CA VAL A 139 -3.39 -5.33 -11.31
C VAL A 139 -4.40 -4.20 -11.54
N LYS A 140 -4.93 -3.59 -10.48
CA LYS A 140 -5.83 -2.43 -10.59
C LYS A 140 -5.19 -1.29 -11.38
N LEU A 141 -3.95 -0.94 -11.06
CA LEU A 141 -3.23 0.16 -11.71
C LEU A 141 -2.89 -0.14 -13.18
N MET A 142 -2.52 -1.39 -13.51
CA MET A 142 -2.15 -1.78 -14.87
C MET A 142 -3.34 -1.78 -15.84
N PHE A 143 -4.49 -2.30 -15.40
CA PHE A 143 -5.61 -2.60 -16.31
C PHE A 143 -6.80 -1.65 -16.15
N PHE A 144 -6.92 -0.98 -15.01
CA PHE A 144 -8.04 -0.10 -14.69
C PHE A 144 -7.55 1.28 -14.27
N ALA A 145 -6.53 1.79 -14.97
CA ALA A 145 -6.01 3.12 -14.76
C ALA A 145 -7.11 4.17 -14.97
N ASN A 146 -7.20 5.13 -14.04
CA ASN A 146 -8.19 6.19 -14.12
C ASN A 146 -7.90 7.08 -15.34
N PRO A 147 -8.90 7.43 -16.15
CA PRO A 147 -8.69 8.35 -17.26
C PRO A 147 -8.17 9.68 -16.71
N MET A 148 -7.17 10.24 -17.39
CA MET A 148 -6.66 11.58 -17.10
C MET A 148 -7.82 12.58 -17.17
N LEU A 149 -7.85 13.54 -16.24
CA LEU A 149 -8.84 14.62 -16.24
C LEU A 149 -8.85 15.28 -17.62
N LYS A 150 -9.97 15.18 -18.33
CA LYS A 150 -10.17 15.90 -19.59
C LYS A 150 -10.65 17.30 -19.23
N THR A 151 -9.91 18.32 -19.63
CA THR A 151 -10.42 19.69 -19.62
C THR A 151 -11.53 19.79 -20.67
N VAL A 152 -12.78 20.00 -20.22
CA VAL A 152 -13.90 20.26 -21.14
C VAL A 152 -14.13 21.78 -21.16
N PRO A 153 -14.06 22.44 -22.33
CA PRO A 153 -14.45 23.85 -22.43
C PRO A 153 -15.94 23.99 -22.13
N ALA A 154 -16.31 24.98 -21.30
CA ALA A 154 -17.68 25.17 -20.81
C ALA A 154 -18.72 25.45 -21.92
N THR A 155 -18.27 25.72 -23.14
CA THR A 155 -19.12 26.02 -24.31
C THR A 155 -19.91 24.82 -24.85
N LYS A 156 -19.72 23.61 -24.32
CA LYS A 156 -20.43 22.39 -24.78
C LYS A 156 -21.78 22.10 -24.11
N TYR A 157 -22.18 22.92 -23.14
CA TYR A 157 -23.47 22.78 -22.44
C TYR A 157 -24.35 24.04 -22.57
N ALA A 158 -24.03 24.92 -23.52
CA ALA A 158 -24.85 26.07 -23.91
C ALA A 158 -25.74 25.70 -25.10
#